data_AF-A0A835EME7-F1
#
_entry.id   AF-A0A835EME7-F1
#
_cell.length_a   1.000
_cell.length_b   1.000
_cell.length_c   1.000
_cell.angle_alpha   90.00
_cell.angle_beta   90.00
_cell.angle_gamma   90.00
#
_symmetry.space_group_name_H-M   'P 1'
#
loop_
_entity.id
_entity.type
_entity.pdbx_description
1 polymer ?
#
loop_
_entity_poly.entity_id
_entity_poly.type
_entity_poly.pdbx_seq_one_letter_code
_entity_poly.pdbx_strand_id
1 'polypeptide(L)'
;MMAMEDLLFQSIARNTCTLSFAKMQDFVNDPVAAIQRTFLRMDTMMASRKAGKELCEYGAGSEYWDNCKKEIRAARFTFCGQKPRYDGPLSNGCTTIVVLIRGNQIIVGNAGDCRCVLSRNGQAIVLSTDFKPSLPGERERIENAGRTVSAPAGRGNIERIDGEIAISRAIGDLAYKNVEGLSAEQQAITAYPEVRTEAITHDDQFLIIACDGIWDCLSSQQAVTFVNMYLNSNVGLSVICEALLQHCVSVPSGRDNMTVMLVRFKNPPPAGPAA
;
A
#
# COMPACT_ATOMS: atom_id res chain seq x y z
N MET A 1 0.90 -18.08 -9.76
CA MET A 1 -0.50 -18.01 -9.30
C MET A 1 -0.65 -16.95 -8.20
N MET A 2 0.13 -17.01 -7.10
CA MET A 2 0.16 -15.95 -6.05
C MET A 2 0.52 -14.55 -6.57
N ALA A 3 1.60 -14.40 -7.35
CA ALA A 3 2.03 -13.09 -7.89
C ALA A 3 1.00 -12.38 -8.79
N MET A 4 0.01 -13.11 -9.33
CA MET A 4 -1.08 -12.54 -10.14
C MET A 4 -2.27 -12.09 -9.28
N GLU A 5 -2.52 -12.76 -8.15
CA GLU A 5 -3.52 -12.33 -7.17
C GLU A 5 -3.08 -11.01 -6.50
N ASP A 6 -1.77 -10.84 -6.27
CA ASP A 6 -1.17 -9.62 -5.71
C ASP A 6 -1.32 -8.40 -6.65
N LEU A 7 -1.01 -8.56 -7.93
CA LEU A 7 -1.19 -7.51 -8.95
C LEU A 7 -2.67 -7.10 -9.13
N LEU A 8 -3.59 -8.06 -8.95
CA LEU A 8 -5.03 -7.84 -9.05
C LEU A 8 -5.57 -7.08 -7.84
N PHE A 9 -5.14 -7.43 -6.63
CA PHE A 9 -5.48 -6.71 -5.42
C PHE A 9 -4.91 -5.28 -5.46
N GLN A 10 -3.69 -5.10 -5.96
CA GLN A 10 -3.09 -3.79 -6.20
C GLN A 10 -3.87 -2.95 -7.23
N SER A 11 -4.39 -3.56 -8.30
CA SER A 11 -5.23 -2.86 -9.29
C SER A 11 -6.59 -2.45 -8.72
N ILE A 12 -7.22 -3.32 -7.93
CA ILE A 12 -8.47 -3.02 -7.20
C ILE A 12 -8.24 -1.91 -6.18
N ALA A 13 -7.15 -1.95 -5.41
CA ALA A 13 -6.79 -0.89 -4.47
C ALA A 13 -6.54 0.45 -5.20
N ARG A 14 -5.80 0.45 -6.32
CA ARG A 14 -5.42 1.66 -7.07
C ARG A 14 -6.64 2.39 -7.68
N ASN A 15 -7.58 1.66 -8.28
CA ASN A 15 -8.78 2.27 -8.87
C ASN A 15 -9.89 2.55 -7.84
N THR A 16 -10.04 1.69 -6.82
CA THR A 16 -11.11 1.86 -5.82
C THR A 16 -10.78 2.91 -4.76
N CYS A 17 -9.51 3.04 -4.33
CA CYS A 17 -9.11 4.15 -3.45
C CYS A 17 -9.41 5.49 -4.12
N THR A 18 -9.01 5.65 -5.38
CA THR A 18 -9.16 6.93 -6.10
C THR A 18 -10.63 7.34 -6.29
N LEU A 19 -11.51 6.40 -6.64
CA LEU A 19 -12.92 6.69 -6.98
C LEU A 19 -13.86 6.74 -5.77
N SER A 20 -13.56 6.02 -4.69
CA SER A 20 -14.34 6.07 -3.44
C SER A 20 -14.00 7.30 -2.60
N PHE A 21 -12.72 7.69 -2.60
CA PHE A 21 -12.21 8.79 -1.78
C PHE A 21 -12.74 10.16 -2.20
N ALA A 22 -12.75 10.49 -3.48
CA ALA A 22 -13.22 11.80 -3.99
C ALA A 22 -14.72 12.03 -3.81
N LYS A 23 -15.51 10.99 -3.52
CA LYS A 23 -16.97 11.05 -3.33
C LYS A 23 -17.39 11.20 -1.87
N MET A 24 -16.46 11.07 -0.92
CA MET A 24 -16.79 11.22 0.49
C MET A 24 -16.93 12.68 0.87
N GLN A 25 -17.97 12.97 1.64
CA GLN A 25 -18.25 14.32 2.15
C GLN A 25 -17.09 14.88 2.98
N ASP A 26 -16.35 13.99 3.63
CA ASP A 26 -15.20 14.34 4.45
C ASP A 26 -13.93 14.64 3.66
N PHE A 27 -13.82 14.23 2.39
CA PHE A 27 -12.63 14.47 1.58
C PHE A 27 -12.27 15.97 1.50
N VAL A 28 -13.30 16.83 1.52
CA VAL A 28 -13.13 18.29 1.47
C VAL A 28 -12.72 18.86 2.83
N ASN A 29 -13.24 18.34 3.93
CA ASN A 29 -13.13 18.96 5.26
C ASN A 29 -12.08 18.31 6.15
N ASP A 30 -11.93 16.99 6.06
CA ASP A 30 -11.02 16.17 6.87
C ASP A 30 -10.41 15.04 6.02
N PRO A 31 -9.35 15.36 5.23
CA PRO A 31 -8.71 14.38 4.38
C PRO A 31 -8.05 13.24 5.18
N VAL A 32 -7.63 13.48 6.42
CA VAL A 32 -7.01 12.46 7.28
C VAL A 32 -8.03 11.39 7.63
N ALA A 33 -9.17 11.80 8.18
CA ALA A 33 -10.21 10.85 8.56
C ALA A 33 -10.85 10.19 7.34
N ALA A 34 -10.91 10.88 6.18
CA ALA A 34 -11.32 10.26 4.93
C ALA A 34 -10.37 9.12 4.50
N ILE A 35 -9.06 9.29 4.63
CA ILE A 35 -8.09 8.23 4.32
C ILE A 35 -8.33 7.03 5.25
N GLN A 36 -8.40 7.27 6.56
CA GLN A 36 -8.62 6.20 7.55
C GLN A 36 -9.92 5.43 7.30
N ARG A 37 -11.04 6.15 7.07
CA ARG A 37 -12.32 5.53 6.75
C ARG A 37 -12.27 4.73 5.45
N THR A 38 -11.52 5.19 4.44
CA THR A 38 -11.38 4.45 3.17
C THR A 38 -10.76 3.09 3.40
N PHE A 39 -9.65 3.03 4.14
CA PHE A 39 -8.95 1.77 4.38
C PHE A 39 -9.81 0.77 5.15
N LEU A 40 -10.44 1.21 6.26
CA LEU A 40 -11.35 0.35 7.04
C LEU A 40 -12.60 -0.08 6.24
N ARG A 41 -13.12 0.82 5.40
CA ARG A 41 -14.25 0.52 4.53
C ARG A 41 -13.89 -0.56 3.51
N MET A 42 -12.66 -0.58 2.98
CA MET A 42 -12.22 -1.63 2.05
C MET A 42 -12.29 -3.03 2.68
N ASP A 43 -11.82 -3.19 3.92
CA ASP A 43 -11.96 -4.46 4.66
C ASP A 43 -13.43 -4.85 4.83
N THR A 44 -14.26 -3.89 5.26
CA THR A 44 -15.71 -4.11 5.46
C THR A 44 -16.37 -4.55 4.15
N MET A 45 -15.99 -3.94 3.03
CA MET A 45 -16.49 -4.30 1.72
C MET A 45 -16.01 -5.69 1.28
N MET A 46 -14.78 -6.08 1.60
CA MET A 46 -14.22 -7.40 1.30
C MET A 46 -14.81 -8.54 2.13
N ALA A 47 -15.39 -8.26 3.30
CA ALA A 47 -16.13 -9.26 4.07
C ALA A 47 -17.50 -9.61 3.45
N SER A 48 -18.02 -8.80 2.53
CA SER A 48 -19.33 -8.98 1.90
C SER A 48 -19.22 -9.31 0.42
N ARG A 49 -19.83 -10.41 -0.02
CA ARG A 49 -19.82 -10.82 -1.44
C ARG A 49 -20.42 -9.78 -2.38
N LYS A 50 -21.39 -8.97 -1.90
CA LYS A 50 -22.04 -7.92 -2.71
C LYS A 50 -21.12 -6.71 -2.87
N ALA A 51 -20.48 -6.27 -1.78
CA ALA A 51 -19.58 -5.13 -1.79
C ALA A 51 -18.20 -5.47 -2.40
N GLY A 52 -17.72 -6.70 -2.23
CA GLY A 52 -16.54 -7.19 -2.94
C GLY A 52 -16.70 -7.14 -4.47
N LYS A 53 -17.91 -7.38 -4.99
CA LYS A 53 -18.19 -7.19 -6.42
C LYS A 53 -18.13 -5.74 -6.86
N GLU A 54 -18.58 -4.81 -6.01
CA GLU A 54 -18.46 -3.37 -6.25
C GLU A 54 -16.98 -2.98 -6.36
N LEU A 55 -16.11 -3.50 -5.48
CA LEU A 55 -14.66 -3.33 -5.60
C LEU A 55 -14.11 -3.87 -6.93
N CYS A 56 -14.62 -5.03 -7.39
CA CYS A 56 -14.20 -5.65 -8.65
C CYS A 56 -14.64 -4.86 -9.89
N GLU A 57 -15.74 -4.10 -9.81
CA GLU A 57 -16.20 -3.24 -10.92
C GLU A 57 -15.21 -2.11 -11.20
N TYR A 58 -14.51 -1.62 -10.17
CA TYR A 58 -13.42 -0.65 -10.34
C TYR A 58 -12.12 -1.27 -10.89
N GLY A 59 -11.98 -2.61 -10.81
CA GLY A 59 -10.90 -3.38 -11.44
C GLY A 59 -11.20 -3.83 -12.88
N ALA A 60 -12.28 -3.33 -13.51
CA ALA A 60 -12.68 -3.71 -14.85
C ALA A 60 -11.60 -3.35 -15.89
N GLY A 61 -10.88 -4.37 -16.36
CA GLY A 61 -9.82 -4.23 -17.36
C GLY A 61 -8.84 -5.40 -17.42
N SER A 62 -8.77 -6.27 -16.40
CA SER A 62 -7.92 -7.47 -16.46
C SER A 62 -8.67 -8.68 -17.05
N GLU A 63 -8.08 -9.32 -18.06
CA GLU A 63 -8.58 -10.54 -18.71
C GLU A 63 -8.84 -11.68 -17.70
N TYR A 64 -8.12 -11.66 -16.58
CA TYR A 64 -8.28 -12.56 -15.45
C TYR A 64 -9.65 -12.41 -14.76
N TRP A 65 -10.11 -11.19 -14.46
CA TRP A 65 -11.43 -10.99 -13.84
C TRP A 65 -12.56 -11.46 -14.74
N ASP A 66 -12.40 -11.31 -16.06
CA ASP A 66 -13.38 -11.81 -17.02
C ASP A 66 -13.39 -13.33 -17.08
N ASN A 67 -12.26 -14.00 -16.89
CA ASN A 67 -12.20 -15.45 -16.74
C ASN A 67 -12.74 -15.93 -15.38
N CYS A 68 -12.42 -15.28 -14.26
CA CYS A 68 -13.05 -15.57 -12.96
C CYS A 68 -14.57 -15.37 -12.99
N LYS A 69 -15.06 -14.32 -13.67
CA LYS A 69 -16.51 -14.12 -13.90
C LYS A 69 -17.12 -15.26 -14.70
N LYS A 70 -16.42 -15.79 -15.70
CA LYS A 70 -16.86 -16.95 -16.49
C LYS A 70 -16.92 -18.22 -15.64
N GLU A 71 -15.90 -18.50 -14.82
CA GLU A 71 -15.88 -19.66 -13.93
C GLU A 71 -16.94 -19.58 -12.83
N ILE A 72 -17.13 -18.41 -12.21
CA ILE A 72 -18.20 -18.17 -11.22
C ILE A 72 -19.59 -18.31 -11.86
N ARG A 73 -19.75 -17.96 -13.14
CA ARG A 73 -21.00 -18.18 -13.90
C ARG A 73 -21.19 -19.65 -14.26
N ALA A 74 -20.13 -20.38 -14.60
CA ALA A 74 -20.18 -21.82 -14.88
C ALA A 74 -20.54 -22.63 -13.61
N ALA A 75 -19.94 -22.29 -12.47
CA ALA A 75 -20.22 -22.91 -11.17
C ALA A 75 -21.64 -22.61 -10.63
N ARG A 76 -22.35 -21.62 -11.18
CA ARG A 76 -23.75 -21.33 -10.85
C ARG A 76 -24.74 -22.28 -11.50
N PHE A 77 -24.34 -23.05 -12.51
CA PHE A 77 -25.24 -23.95 -13.23
C PHE A 77 -25.39 -25.32 -12.56
N THR A 78 -24.64 -25.59 -11.48
CA THR A 78 -24.43 -26.96 -10.98
C THR A 78 -24.96 -27.27 -9.58
N PHE A 79 -25.60 -26.35 -8.84
CA PHE A 79 -26.04 -26.68 -7.47
C PHE A 79 -27.34 -26.03 -7.00
N CYS A 80 -28.19 -26.85 -6.37
CA CYS A 80 -29.45 -26.49 -5.73
C CYS A 80 -29.31 -25.30 -4.76
N GLY A 81 -30.08 -24.24 -5.01
CA GLY A 81 -30.80 -23.44 -4.01
C GLY A 81 -30.06 -22.52 -3.04
N GLN A 82 -28.81 -22.79 -2.62
CA GLN A 82 -28.12 -21.95 -1.63
C GLN A 82 -26.69 -21.61 -2.06
N LYS A 83 -26.38 -20.30 -2.08
CA LYS A 83 -25.03 -19.83 -2.35
C LYS A 83 -24.16 -20.12 -1.11
N PRO A 84 -22.93 -20.64 -1.27
CA PRO A 84 -22.03 -20.84 -0.15
C PRO A 84 -21.78 -19.51 0.58
N ARG A 85 -21.59 -19.61 1.91
CA ARG A 85 -21.14 -18.49 2.74
C ARG A 85 -19.84 -17.94 2.17
N TYR A 86 -19.73 -16.61 2.14
CA TYR A 86 -18.55 -15.91 1.66
C TYR A 86 -17.85 -15.32 2.87
N ASP A 87 -16.63 -15.80 3.13
CA ASP A 87 -15.86 -15.40 4.30
C ASP A 87 -14.78 -14.35 3.96
N GLY A 88 -14.81 -13.81 2.74
CA GLY A 88 -13.83 -12.82 2.28
C GLY A 88 -12.42 -13.39 2.08
N PRO A 89 -11.43 -12.52 1.81
CA PRO A 89 -10.04 -12.94 1.70
C PRO A 89 -9.45 -13.20 3.09
N LEU A 90 -9.55 -14.45 3.56
CA LEU A 90 -9.09 -14.83 4.89
C LEU A 90 -7.56 -14.79 5.03
N SER A 91 -6.84 -15.24 4.01
CA SER A 91 -5.37 -15.39 3.99
C SER A 91 -4.70 -14.62 2.85
N ASN A 92 -5.43 -13.71 2.22
CA ASN A 92 -4.92 -12.84 1.18
C ASN A 92 -5.12 -11.40 1.63
N GLY A 93 -4.09 -10.59 1.49
CA GLY A 93 -4.16 -9.17 1.77
C GLY A 93 -3.16 -8.42 0.92
N CYS A 94 -3.17 -7.10 1.05
CA CYS A 94 -2.11 -6.27 0.48
C CYS A 94 -1.72 -5.15 1.44
N THR A 95 -0.47 -4.73 1.29
CA THR A 95 -0.01 -3.47 1.84
C THR A 95 -0.55 -2.33 0.97
N THR A 96 -0.82 -1.19 1.60
CA THR A 96 -1.37 -0.04 0.90
C THR A 96 -0.73 1.23 1.42
N ILE A 97 -0.16 2.00 0.49
CA ILE A 97 0.26 3.38 0.72
C ILE A 97 -0.47 4.30 -0.25
N VAL A 98 -1.02 5.38 0.28
CA VAL A 98 -1.73 6.41 -0.48
C VAL A 98 -1.07 7.75 -0.22
N VAL A 99 -0.81 8.50 -1.30
CA VAL A 99 -0.33 9.87 -1.23
C VAL A 99 -1.35 10.79 -1.85
N LEU A 100 -1.91 11.69 -1.04
CA LEU A 100 -2.77 12.78 -1.47
C LEU A 100 -1.96 14.08 -1.48
N ILE A 101 -1.92 14.75 -2.62
CA ILE A 101 -1.36 16.11 -2.73
C ILE A 101 -2.53 17.08 -2.88
N ARG A 102 -2.69 17.99 -1.91
CA ARG A 102 -3.75 19.01 -1.92
C ARG A 102 -3.18 20.37 -1.52
N GLY A 103 -3.27 21.34 -2.44
CA GLY A 103 -2.64 22.63 -2.24
C GLY A 103 -1.13 22.47 -2.03
N ASN A 104 -0.63 22.92 -0.88
CA ASN A 104 0.78 22.84 -0.51
C ASN A 104 1.08 21.76 0.55
N GLN A 105 0.25 20.71 0.60
CA GLN A 105 0.37 19.61 1.57
C GLN A 105 0.47 18.26 0.86
N ILE A 106 1.35 17.41 1.39
CA ILE A 106 1.45 15.98 1.10
C ILE A 106 0.83 15.26 2.29
N ILE A 107 -0.18 14.42 2.05
CA ILE A 107 -0.85 13.61 3.07
C ILE A 107 -0.63 12.16 2.70
N VAL A 108 0.09 11.42 3.55
CA VAL A 108 0.48 10.03 3.31
C VAL A 108 -0.26 9.14 4.29
N GLY A 109 -1.08 8.21 3.78
CA GLY A 109 -1.69 7.14 4.56
C GLY A 109 -1.01 5.81 4.27
N ASN A 110 -0.51 5.10 5.29
CA ASN A 110 0.15 3.81 5.12
C ASN A 110 -0.42 2.72 6.04
N ALA A 111 -0.71 1.57 5.47
CA ALA A 111 -1.01 0.32 6.16
C ALA A 111 -0.21 -0.81 5.49
N GLY A 112 0.95 -1.13 6.07
CA GLY A 112 1.89 -2.13 5.57
C GLY A 112 3.32 -1.61 5.58
N ASP A 113 4.19 -2.24 4.81
CA ASP A 113 5.63 -1.94 4.71
C ASP A 113 6.05 -1.33 3.37
N CYS A 114 5.08 -0.85 2.58
CA CYS A 114 5.36 0.15 1.56
C CYS A 114 5.89 1.45 2.21
N ARG A 115 6.70 2.20 1.48
CA ARG A 115 7.29 3.45 1.97
C ARG A 115 7.17 4.60 0.98
N CYS A 116 6.89 5.79 1.52
CA CYS A 116 6.94 7.07 0.81
C CYS A 116 8.12 7.90 1.34
N VAL A 117 8.95 8.40 0.42
CA VAL A 117 10.14 9.19 0.70
C VAL A 117 10.10 10.47 -0.10
N LEU A 118 10.27 11.60 0.56
CA LEU A 118 10.44 12.93 -0.02
C LEU A 118 11.92 13.26 -0.17
N SER A 119 12.33 13.76 -1.33
CA SER A 119 13.63 14.39 -1.52
C SER A 119 13.52 15.89 -1.30
N ARG A 120 14.17 16.39 -0.25
CA ARG A 120 14.29 17.82 0.07
C ARG A 120 15.76 18.20 0.14
N ASN A 121 16.21 19.12 -0.71
CA ASN A 121 17.64 19.49 -0.80
C ASN A 121 18.59 18.28 -0.93
N GLY A 122 18.18 17.27 -1.71
CA GLY A 122 18.93 16.02 -1.92
C GLY A 122 18.93 15.05 -0.73
N GLN A 123 18.24 15.38 0.37
CA GLN A 123 18.11 14.52 1.55
C GLN A 123 16.78 13.76 1.53
N ALA A 124 16.84 12.50 1.97
CA ALA A 124 15.67 11.65 2.12
C ALA A 124 14.91 11.95 3.43
N ILE A 125 13.65 12.34 3.30
CA ILE A 125 12.71 12.50 4.40
C ILE A 125 11.66 11.39 4.28
N VAL A 126 11.62 10.49 5.25
CA VAL A 126 10.68 9.36 5.25
C VAL A 126 9.30 9.83 5.76
N LEU A 127 8.27 9.69 4.93
CA LEU A 127 6.91 10.16 5.19
C LEU A 127 5.94 9.07 5.66
N SER A 128 6.42 7.86 5.92
CA SER A 128 5.61 6.72 6.39
C SER A 128 6.39 5.78 7.30
N THR A 129 5.70 5.05 8.17
CA THR A 129 6.29 3.95 8.96
C THR A 129 6.12 2.64 8.23
N ASP A 130 7.15 1.81 8.17
CA ASP A 130 7.06 0.43 7.69
C ASP A 130 6.49 -0.47 8.79
N PHE A 131 5.24 -0.90 8.67
CA PHE A 131 4.53 -1.62 9.72
C PHE A 131 4.91 -3.10 9.78
N LYS A 132 5.92 -3.39 10.61
CA LYS A 132 6.41 -4.74 10.91
C LYS A 132 5.94 -5.21 12.30
N PRO A 133 5.73 -6.52 12.51
CA PRO A 133 5.39 -7.09 13.82
C PRO A 133 6.41 -6.81 14.93
N SER A 134 7.65 -6.46 14.56
CA SER A 134 8.73 -6.14 15.50
C SER A 134 8.62 -4.76 16.15
N LEU A 135 7.79 -3.86 15.61
CA LEU A 135 7.62 -2.53 16.19
C LEU A 135 6.92 -2.65 17.55
N PRO A 136 7.40 -1.98 18.62
CA PRO A 136 6.88 -2.18 19.98
C PRO A 136 5.35 -2.05 20.10
N GLY A 137 4.76 -0.99 19.53
CA GLY A 137 3.31 -0.79 19.59
C GLY A 137 2.51 -1.76 18.70
N GLU A 138 3.11 -2.24 17.61
CA GLU A 138 2.47 -3.26 16.78
C GLU A 138 2.50 -4.61 17.48
N ARG A 139 3.65 -4.98 18.07
CA ARG A 139 3.81 -6.20 18.87
C ARG A 139 2.81 -6.24 20.02
N GLU A 140 2.73 -5.17 20.79
CA GLU A 140 1.79 -5.05 21.91
C GLU A 140 0.34 -5.25 21.43
N ARG A 141 -0.05 -4.61 20.31
CA ARG A 141 -1.38 -4.81 19.73
C ARG A 141 -1.62 -6.27 19.32
N ILE A 142 -0.65 -6.89 18.65
CA ILE A 142 -0.74 -8.28 18.17
C ILE A 142 -0.90 -9.26 19.35
N GLU A 143 -0.10 -9.09 20.40
CA GLU A 143 -0.12 -9.92 21.60
C GLU A 143 -1.42 -9.71 22.40
N ASN A 144 -1.90 -8.47 22.52
CA ASN A 144 -3.20 -8.14 23.14
C ASN A 144 -4.39 -8.72 22.36
N ALA A 145 -4.25 -8.92 21.04
CA ALA A 145 -5.21 -9.63 20.20
C ALA A 145 -5.11 -11.16 20.30
N GLY A 146 -4.27 -11.68 21.21
CA GLY A 146 -4.12 -13.12 21.47
C GLY A 146 -3.30 -13.86 20.41
N ARG A 147 -2.51 -13.16 19.59
CA ARG A 147 -1.59 -13.74 18.61
C ARG A 147 -0.16 -13.68 19.10
N THR A 148 0.73 -14.41 18.43
CA THR A 148 2.15 -14.48 18.83
C THR A 148 3.05 -13.80 17.81
N VAL A 149 4.15 -13.20 18.27
CA VAL A 149 5.21 -12.67 17.40
C VAL A 149 6.47 -13.49 17.61
N SER A 150 6.94 -14.17 16.55
CA SER A 150 8.15 -15.01 16.61
C SER A 150 8.97 -14.89 15.33
N ALA A 151 10.28 -15.15 15.44
CA ALA A 151 11.21 -15.19 14.31
C ALA A 151 11.60 -16.66 14.02
N PRO A 152 10.82 -17.39 13.19
CA PRO A 152 11.10 -18.79 12.90
C PRO A 152 12.43 -18.97 12.14
N ALA A 153 13.21 -19.98 12.56
CA ALA A 153 14.45 -20.35 11.90
C ALA A 153 14.20 -20.72 10.42
N GLY A 154 15.14 -20.35 9.54
CA GLY A 154 15.04 -20.63 8.10
C GLY A 154 14.13 -19.68 7.31
N ARG A 155 13.47 -18.70 7.95
CA ARG A 155 12.66 -17.65 7.28
C ARG A 155 13.27 -16.25 7.43
N GLY A 156 14.59 -16.17 7.29
CA GLY A 156 15.34 -14.91 7.37
C GLY A 156 15.48 -14.33 8.79
N ASN A 157 15.04 -15.07 9.83
CA ASN A 157 15.02 -14.59 11.22
C ASN A 157 14.24 -13.27 11.39
N ILE A 158 13.18 -13.10 10.59
CA ILE A 158 12.29 -11.94 10.60
C ILE A 158 11.10 -12.26 11.50
N GLU A 159 10.72 -11.32 12.37
CA GLU A 159 9.56 -11.48 13.25
C GLU A 159 8.25 -11.49 12.44
N ARG A 160 7.41 -12.47 12.74
CA ARG A 160 6.16 -12.78 12.05
C ARG A 160 5.03 -13.05 13.05
N ILE A 161 3.81 -12.69 12.66
CA ILE A 161 2.61 -13.06 13.41
C ILE A 161 2.33 -14.53 13.17
N ASP A 162 2.24 -15.29 14.26
CA ASP A 162 2.04 -16.74 14.28
C ASP A 162 3.05 -17.52 13.42
N GLY A 163 4.25 -16.95 13.19
CA GLY A 163 5.30 -17.54 12.36
C GLY A 163 5.08 -17.41 10.84
N GLU A 164 3.97 -16.81 10.40
CA GLU A 164 3.58 -16.80 8.99
C GLU A 164 3.80 -15.43 8.32
N ILE A 165 3.18 -14.37 8.83
CA ILE A 165 3.09 -13.08 8.15
C ILE A 165 4.02 -12.02 8.75
N ALA A 166 4.82 -11.35 7.90
CA ALA A 166 5.88 -10.41 8.30
C ALA A 166 5.45 -8.92 8.29
N ILE A 167 4.15 -8.65 8.18
CA ILE A 167 3.56 -7.32 8.24
C ILE A 167 2.52 -7.27 9.35
N SER A 168 2.34 -6.10 9.96
CA SER A 168 1.36 -5.89 11.03
C SER A 168 0.13 -5.11 10.57
N ARG A 169 0.15 -4.48 9.40
CA ARG A 169 -0.99 -3.75 8.84
C ARG A 169 -1.18 -4.10 7.38
N ALA A 170 -2.42 -4.31 6.97
CA ALA A 170 -2.79 -4.69 5.61
C ALA A 170 -4.29 -4.48 5.41
N ILE A 171 -4.71 -4.36 4.15
CA ILE A 171 -6.11 -4.53 3.76
C ILE A 171 -6.31 -6.01 3.37
N GLY A 172 -7.41 -6.64 3.77
CA GLY A 172 -7.60 -8.09 3.64
C GLY A 172 -7.12 -8.86 4.88
N ASP A 173 -6.54 -10.05 4.72
CA ASP A 173 -6.06 -10.90 5.82
C ASP A 173 -7.09 -11.06 6.96
N LEU A 174 -8.35 -11.29 6.58
CA LEU A 174 -9.47 -11.23 7.52
C LEU A 174 -9.40 -12.29 8.62
N ALA A 175 -8.60 -13.35 8.44
CA ALA A 175 -8.35 -14.34 9.49
C ALA A 175 -7.62 -13.77 10.73
N TYR A 176 -6.99 -12.60 10.61
CA TYR A 176 -6.32 -11.89 11.70
C TYR A 176 -7.17 -10.71 12.25
N LYS A 177 -8.40 -10.57 11.75
CA LYS A 177 -9.35 -9.46 12.04
C LYS A 177 -10.68 -9.95 12.60
N ASN A 178 -10.65 -11.04 13.35
CA ASN A 178 -11.83 -11.78 13.79
C ASN A 178 -11.92 -11.96 15.32
N VAL A 179 -11.15 -11.18 16.09
CA VAL A 179 -11.23 -11.23 17.56
C VAL A 179 -12.44 -10.43 18.03
N GLU A 180 -13.42 -11.12 18.61
CA GLU A 180 -14.62 -10.49 19.17
C GLU A 180 -14.27 -9.54 20.32
N GLY A 181 -14.97 -8.40 20.40
CA GLY A 181 -14.75 -7.38 21.43
C GLY A 181 -13.60 -6.41 21.14
N LEU A 182 -12.76 -6.66 20.12
CA LEU A 182 -11.74 -5.72 19.67
C LEU A 182 -12.25 -4.86 18.51
N SER A 183 -11.93 -3.56 18.56
CA SER A 183 -12.14 -2.65 17.43
C SER A 183 -11.26 -3.02 16.23
N ALA A 184 -11.54 -2.47 15.05
CA ALA A 184 -10.77 -2.75 13.84
C ALA A 184 -9.29 -2.35 13.97
N GLU A 185 -9.01 -1.31 14.75
CA GLU A 185 -7.69 -0.78 15.07
C GLU A 185 -6.91 -1.69 16.03
N GLN A 186 -7.60 -2.52 16.81
CA GLN A 186 -7.02 -3.38 17.84
C GLN A 186 -6.81 -4.83 17.38
N GLN A 187 -7.26 -5.18 16.18
CA GLN A 187 -7.03 -6.51 15.60
C GLN A 187 -5.54 -6.79 15.38
N ALA A 188 -5.15 -8.07 15.34
CA ALA A 188 -3.75 -8.47 15.21
C ALA A 188 -3.10 -7.89 13.94
N ILE A 189 -3.82 -7.97 12.82
CA ILE A 189 -3.57 -7.16 11.63
C ILE A 189 -4.68 -6.14 11.51
N THR A 190 -4.35 -4.88 11.24
CA THR A 190 -5.35 -3.83 11.03
C THR A 190 -5.18 -3.16 9.67
N ALA A 191 -6.29 -2.78 9.04
CA ALA A 191 -6.26 -1.88 7.89
C ALA A 191 -6.15 -0.41 8.31
N TYR A 192 -6.21 -0.08 9.61
CA TYR A 192 -6.14 1.28 10.08
C TYR A 192 -4.79 1.92 9.74
N PRO A 193 -4.74 2.93 8.86
CA PRO A 193 -3.48 3.49 8.41
C PRO A 193 -2.94 4.49 9.42
N GLU A 194 -1.62 4.60 9.49
CA GLU A 194 -1.01 5.82 9.99
C GLU A 194 -1.07 6.89 8.90
N VAL A 195 -1.48 8.10 9.28
CA VAL A 195 -1.55 9.24 8.36
C VAL A 195 -0.59 10.32 8.82
N ARG A 196 0.33 10.71 7.93
CA ARG A 196 1.26 11.85 8.12
C ARG A 196 0.95 12.95 7.13
N THR A 197 1.12 14.19 7.57
CA THR A 197 1.01 15.38 6.71
C THR A 197 2.33 16.13 6.72
N GLU A 198 2.83 16.47 5.54
CA GLU A 198 4.05 17.25 5.34
C GLU A 198 3.76 18.45 4.42
N ALA A 199 4.34 19.61 4.72
CA ALA A 199 4.21 20.79 3.88
C ALA A 199 5.18 20.71 2.70
N ILE A 200 4.70 21.09 1.51
CA ILE A 200 5.55 21.24 0.32
C ILE A 200 6.31 22.57 0.44
N THR A 201 7.58 22.55 0.07
CA THR A 201 8.48 23.70 0.10
C THR A 201 9.16 23.85 -1.26
N HIS A 202 9.84 24.97 -1.49
CA HIS A 202 10.61 25.20 -2.71
C HIS A 202 11.84 24.29 -2.84
N ASP A 203 12.26 23.69 -1.72
CA ASP A 203 13.38 22.76 -1.62
C ASP A 203 13.01 21.32 -1.98
N ASP A 204 11.71 21.05 -2.18
CA ASP A 204 11.19 19.72 -2.49
C ASP A 204 11.33 19.40 -3.97
N GLN A 205 12.04 18.31 -4.26
CA GLN A 205 12.39 17.94 -5.63
C GLN A 205 11.44 16.87 -6.17
N PHE A 206 11.20 15.80 -5.41
CA PHE A 206 10.37 14.67 -5.83
C PHE A 206 9.96 13.77 -4.65
N LEU A 207 8.97 12.91 -4.88
CA LEU A 207 8.57 11.80 -4.03
C LEU A 207 8.88 10.46 -4.70
N ILE A 208 9.39 9.51 -3.92
CA ILE A 208 9.50 8.09 -4.27
C ILE A 208 8.47 7.33 -3.45
N ILE A 209 7.58 6.59 -4.10
CA ILE A 209 6.60 5.71 -3.46
C ILE A 209 6.86 4.31 -3.98
N ALA A 210 7.21 3.37 -3.11
CA ALA A 210 7.54 2.01 -3.54
C ALA A 210 7.16 0.94 -2.51
N CYS A 211 7.06 -0.30 -2.97
CA CYS A 211 6.94 -1.47 -2.10
C CYS A 211 8.30 -1.88 -1.51
N ASP A 212 8.24 -2.78 -0.54
CA ASP A 212 9.38 -3.43 0.12
C ASP A 212 10.40 -4.05 -0.85
N GLY A 213 9.96 -4.60 -1.99
CA GLY A 213 10.88 -5.10 -3.02
C GLY A 213 11.94 -4.08 -3.49
N ILE A 214 11.67 -2.77 -3.38
CA ILE A 214 12.67 -1.71 -3.57
C ILE A 214 13.44 -1.40 -2.28
N TRP A 215 12.73 -1.26 -1.16
CA TRP A 215 13.30 -0.82 0.12
C TRP A 215 14.16 -1.86 0.82
N ASP A 216 14.02 -3.14 0.47
CA ASP A 216 14.89 -4.24 0.88
C ASP A 216 16.20 -4.27 0.07
N CYS A 217 16.25 -3.55 -1.06
CA CYS A 217 17.45 -3.38 -1.87
C CYS A 217 18.21 -2.09 -1.54
N LEU A 218 17.48 -1.02 -1.22
CA LEU A 218 18.04 0.33 -1.08
C LEU A 218 17.51 1.02 0.17
N SER A 219 18.41 1.67 0.90
CA SER A 219 18.00 2.67 1.89
C SER A 219 17.32 3.87 1.21
N SER A 220 16.50 4.59 1.97
CA SER A 220 15.81 5.79 1.48
C SER A 220 16.77 6.83 0.90
N GLN A 221 17.94 7.04 1.53
CA GLN A 221 18.94 7.98 1.02
C GLN A 221 19.62 7.46 -0.26
N GLN A 222 19.92 6.17 -0.36
CA GLN A 222 20.49 5.61 -1.60
C GLN A 222 19.53 5.77 -2.78
N ALA A 223 18.23 5.53 -2.58
CA ALA A 223 17.22 5.73 -3.61
C ALA A 223 17.11 7.21 -4.04
N VAL A 224 17.12 8.15 -3.09
CA VAL A 224 17.12 9.59 -3.38
C VAL A 224 18.38 10.02 -4.14
N THR A 225 19.56 9.56 -3.71
CA THR A 225 20.82 9.84 -4.42
C THR A 225 20.78 9.26 -5.84
N PHE A 226 20.27 8.03 -6.01
CA PHE A 226 20.11 7.40 -7.31
C PHE A 226 19.25 8.25 -8.24
N VAL A 227 18.03 8.61 -7.82
CA VAL A 227 17.11 9.42 -8.64
C VAL A 227 17.71 10.79 -8.98
N ASN A 228 18.38 11.45 -8.03
CA ASN A 228 19.02 12.74 -8.28
C ASN A 228 20.10 12.68 -9.36
N MET A 229 20.89 11.60 -9.43
CA MET A 229 21.91 11.44 -10.49
C MET A 229 21.27 11.45 -11.89
N TYR A 230 20.14 10.78 -12.09
CA TYR A 230 19.47 10.73 -13.38
C TYR A 230 18.66 11.99 -13.72
N LEU A 231 18.08 12.66 -12.71
CA LEU A 231 17.37 13.92 -12.93
C LEU A 231 18.31 15.00 -13.49
N ASN A 232 19.58 15.01 -13.07
CA ASN A 232 20.61 15.91 -13.59
C ASN A 232 20.97 15.62 -15.06
N SER A 233 20.69 14.42 -15.56
CA SER A 233 20.90 14.02 -16.95
C SER A 233 19.68 14.27 -17.85
N ASN A 234 18.63 14.93 -17.34
CA ASN A 234 17.41 15.29 -18.05
C ASN A 234 16.69 14.11 -18.73
N VAL A 235 16.74 12.94 -18.09
CA VAL A 235 16.08 11.71 -18.54
C VAL A 235 14.61 11.69 -18.08
N GLY A 236 13.73 11.06 -18.86
CA GLY A 236 12.32 10.92 -18.50
C GLY A 236 12.09 10.07 -17.24
N LEU A 237 11.08 10.41 -16.43
CA LEU A 237 10.83 9.76 -15.13
C LEU A 237 10.61 8.24 -15.22
N SER A 238 9.98 7.76 -16.30
CA SER A 238 9.77 6.32 -16.52
C SER A 238 11.09 5.56 -16.65
N VAL A 239 12.06 6.12 -17.38
CA VAL A 239 13.38 5.54 -17.56
C VAL A 239 14.16 5.53 -16.24
N ILE A 240 13.98 6.56 -15.39
CA ILE A 240 14.56 6.57 -14.04
C ILE A 240 13.98 5.42 -13.20
N CYS A 241 12.66 5.21 -13.25
CA CYS A 241 12.02 4.09 -12.57
C CYS A 241 12.53 2.73 -13.10
N GLU A 242 12.65 2.57 -14.42
CA GLU A 242 13.19 1.35 -15.05
C GLU A 242 14.64 1.09 -14.62
N ALA A 243 15.49 2.13 -14.60
CA ALA A 243 16.86 2.01 -14.13
C ALA A 243 16.95 1.63 -12.65
N LEU A 244 16.07 2.19 -11.81
CA LEU A 244 15.98 1.83 -10.39
C LEU A 244 15.55 0.37 -10.21
N LEU A 245 14.53 -0.08 -10.95
CA LEU A 245 14.07 -1.47 -10.94
C LEU A 245 15.18 -2.42 -11.38
N GLN A 246 15.88 -2.10 -12.48
CA GLN A 246 17.00 -2.89 -12.98
C GLN A 246 18.13 -2.99 -11.95
N HIS A 247 18.41 -1.90 -11.23
CA HIS A 247 19.40 -1.90 -10.15
C HIS A 247 18.98 -2.83 -9.01
N CYS A 248 17.72 -2.75 -8.54
CA CYS A 248 17.21 -3.62 -7.49
C CYS A 248 17.24 -5.11 -7.90
N VAL A 249 16.82 -5.46 -9.12
CA VAL A 249 16.89 -6.85 -9.62
C VAL A 249 18.33 -7.38 -9.70
N SER A 250 19.33 -6.50 -9.86
CA SER A 250 20.73 -6.89 -9.95
C SER A 250 21.39 -7.23 -8.61
N VAL A 251 20.78 -6.86 -7.47
CA VAL A 251 21.34 -7.14 -6.14
C VAL A 251 20.74 -8.42 -5.54
N PRO A 252 21.46 -9.14 -4.65
CA PRO A 252 20.99 -10.42 -4.11
C PRO A 252 19.63 -10.40 -3.40
N SER A 253 19.25 -9.27 -2.80
CA SER A 253 17.97 -9.06 -2.13
C SER A 253 16.81 -8.75 -3.08
N GLY A 254 17.08 -8.46 -4.36
CA GLY A 254 16.08 -8.12 -5.36
C GLY A 254 15.30 -9.31 -5.91
N ARG A 255 14.56 -10.01 -5.04
CA ARG A 255 13.84 -11.24 -5.40
C ARG A 255 12.33 -11.12 -5.33
N ASP A 256 11.82 -9.99 -4.83
CA ASP A 256 10.40 -9.74 -4.69
C ASP A 256 9.79 -9.04 -5.91
N ASN A 257 8.47 -8.92 -5.93
CA ASN A 257 7.75 -8.02 -6.80
C ASN A 257 8.17 -6.58 -6.48
N MET A 258 8.43 -5.80 -7.54
CA MET A 258 8.92 -4.43 -7.41
C MET A 258 7.98 -3.47 -8.11
N THR A 259 7.51 -2.47 -7.37
CA THR A 259 6.71 -1.35 -7.89
C THR A 259 7.27 -0.06 -7.34
N VAL A 260 7.48 0.92 -8.21
CA VAL A 260 7.89 2.27 -7.84
C VAL A 260 7.10 3.30 -8.63
N MET A 261 6.73 4.39 -7.96
CA MET A 261 6.17 5.59 -8.52
C MET A 261 7.04 6.78 -8.14
N LEU A 262 7.41 7.58 -9.14
CA LEU A 262 8.21 8.79 -8.99
C LEU A 262 7.36 10.01 -9.36
N VAL A 263 7.21 10.93 -8.41
CA VAL A 263 6.44 12.18 -8.59
C VAL A 263 7.41 13.35 -8.46
N ARG A 264 7.64 14.08 -9.56
CA ARG A 264 8.52 15.26 -9.56
C ARG A 264 7.71 16.53 -9.34
N PHE A 265 8.15 17.37 -8.39
CA PHE A 265 7.56 18.69 -8.19
C PHE A 265 8.06 19.65 -9.29
N LYS A 266 7.19 20.60 -9.66
CA LYS A 266 7.58 21.68 -10.56
C LYS A 266 8.24 22.78 -9.73
N ASN A 267 9.47 23.13 -10.06
CA ASN A 267 10.07 24.35 -9.50
C ASN A 267 9.22 25.55 -9.93
N PRO A 268 8.94 26.50 -9.03
CA PRO A 268 8.37 27.78 -9.47
C PRO A 268 9.31 28.40 -10.51
N PRO A 269 8.76 29.05 -11.56
CA PRO A 269 9.60 29.78 -12.50
C PRO A 269 10.47 30.77 -11.71
N PRO A 270 11.74 30.99 -12.11
CA PRO A 270 12.58 31.97 -11.45
C PRO A 270 11.82 33.29 -11.40
N ALA A 271 11.83 33.95 -10.24
CA ALA A 271 11.23 35.26 -10.09
C ALA A 271 11.77 36.13 -11.23
N GLY A 272 10.86 36.62 -12.09
CA GLY A 272 11.25 37.55 -13.16
C GLY A 272 12.02 38.72 -12.54
N PRO A 273 12.92 39.37 -13.30
CA PRO A 273 13.65 40.52 -12.78
C PRO A 273 12.63 41.51 -12.20
N ALA A 274 12.85 41.92 -10.95
CA ALA A 274 12.04 42.98 -10.33
C ALA A 274 12.05 44.18 -11.27
N ALA A 275 10.86 44.57 -11.73
CA ALA A 275 10.66 45.70 -12.63
C ALA A 275 11.00 47.03 -11.94
#